data_AF-A0A914Y0R5-F1
#
_entry.id   AF-A0A914Y0R5-F1
#
_cell.length_a   1.000
_cell.length_b   1.000
_cell.length_c   1.000
_cell.angle_alpha   90.00
_cell.angle_beta   90.00
_cell.angle_gamma   90.00
#
_symmetry.space_group_name_H-M   'P 1'
#
loop_
_entity.id
_entity.type
_entity.pdbx_description
1 polymer ?
#
loop_
_entity_poly.entity_id
_entity_poly.type
_entity_poly.pdbx_seq_one_letter_code
_entity_poly.pdbx_strand_id
1 'polypeptide(L)'
;MTSYDWGAPISENGEIRSMYTAIQNWIRKLPNWDHPPLSVPKNNSVKAYGKIKVRKYKSLLKTIDHPYGFVLYRKVLEFDGSNLTAENIKDHGFVYINDKAQGVLVDNLDKYSKKWISLSSAKKGDILTIIVENRGRQTYLSILDSKVGFITKCYIGWSNCNKLDPMFNRFWANIEDN
;
A
#
# COMPACT_ATOMS: atom_id res chain seq x y z
N MET A 1 2.11 -8.03 3.64
CA MET A 1 3.04 -9.02 3.06
C MET A 1 2.58 -9.30 1.65
N THR A 2 3.48 -9.56 0.69
CA THR A 2 3.07 -9.85 -0.71
C THR A 2 2.95 -11.35 -0.95
N SER A 3 3.82 -12.15 -0.33
CA SER A 3 3.76 -13.61 -0.44
C SER A 3 2.44 -14.16 0.05
N TYR A 4 1.93 -15.18 -0.65
CA TYR A 4 0.74 -15.94 -0.27
C TYR A 4 1.03 -17.43 -0.06
N ASP A 5 2.28 -17.77 0.25
CA ASP A 5 2.76 -19.15 0.43
C ASP A 5 2.01 -19.94 1.52
N TRP A 6 1.52 -19.24 2.56
CA TRP A 6 0.65 -19.76 3.62
C TRP A 6 1.14 -21.00 4.38
N GLY A 7 2.39 -21.45 4.16
CA GLY A 7 2.81 -22.77 4.63
C GLY A 7 2.05 -23.91 3.93
N ALA A 8 1.44 -23.64 2.78
CA ALA A 8 0.57 -24.58 2.07
C ALA A 8 1.35 -25.82 1.59
N PRO A 9 0.64 -26.92 1.26
CA PRO A 9 1.27 -28.14 0.73
C PRO A 9 2.14 -27.91 -0.53
N ILE A 10 1.78 -26.88 -1.30
CA ILE A 10 2.53 -26.39 -2.45
C ILE A 10 2.94 -24.95 -2.14
N SER A 11 4.21 -24.61 -2.31
CA SER A 11 4.72 -23.26 -2.04
C SER A 11 4.31 -22.24 -3.10
N GLU A 12 4.56 -20.96 -2.83
CA GLU A 12 4.29 -19.85 -3.77
C GLU A 12 4.97 -20.02 -5.13
N ASN A 13 6.15 -20.64 -5.18
CA ASN A 13 6.87 -20.94 -6.44
C ASN A 13 6.53 -22.34 -7.02
N GLY A 14 5.52 -23.02 -6.49
CA GLY A 14 5.05 -24.32 -6.99
C GLY A 14 5.86 -25.53 -6.53
N GLU A 15 6.76 -25.37 -5.56
CA GLU A 15 7.53 -26.48 -5.00
C GLU A 15 6.66 -27.32 -4.06
N ILE A 16 6.77 -28.64 -4.24
CA ILE A 16 6.03 -29.62 -3.48
C ILE A 16 6.70 -29.83 -2.12
N ARG A 17 5.90 -29.79 -1.04
CA ARG A 17 6.38 -29.97 0.33
C ARG A 17 5.99 -31.32 0.91
N SER A 18 6.56 -31.62 2.08
CA SER A 18 6.23 -32.83 2.86
C SER A 18 4.74 -32.97 3.13
N MET A 19 4.04 -31.86 3.43
CA MET A 19 2.59 -31.85 3.65
C MET A 19 1.81 -32.34 2.42
N TYR A 20 2.21 -31.95 1.20
CA TYR A 20 1.57 -32.45 -0.02
C TYR A 20 1.76 -33.96 -0.15
N THR A 21 2.98 -34.45 0.05
CA THR A 21 3.26 -35.90 -0.04
C THR A 21 2.52 -36.70 1.02
N ALA A 22 2.33 -36.14 2.22
CA ALA A 22 1.54 -36.76 3.29
C ALA A 22 0.05 -36.87 2.90
N ILE A 23 -0.53 -35.79 2.36
CA ILE A 23 -1.91 -35.79 1.85
C ILE A 23 -2.05 -36.80 0.71
N GLN A 24 -1.12 -36.79 -0.24
CA GLN A 24 -1.10 -37.72 -1.37
C GLN A 24 -1.07 -39.19 -0.92
N ASN A 25 -0.20 -39.51 0.04
CA ASN A 25 -0.07 -40.85 0.60
C ASN A 25 -1.30 -41.28 1.40
N TRP A 26 -1.98 -40.33 2.05
CA TRP A 26 -3.24 -40.61 2.74
C TRP A 26 -4.37 -40.91 1.74
N ILE A 27 -4.53 -40.10 0.68
CA ILE A 27 -5.55 -40.33 -0.35
C ILE A 27 -5.37 -41.70 -1.02
N ARG A 28 -4.13 -42.12 -1.28
CA ARG A 28 -3.83 -43.46 -1.86
C ARG A 28 -4.35 -44.64 -1.03
N LYS A 29 -4.58 -44.45 0.27
CA LYS A 29 -5.07 -45.50 1.17
C LYS A 29 -6.60 -45.58 1.22
N LEU A 30 -7.31 -44.62 0.61
CA LEU A 30 -8.77 -44.62 0.61
C LEU A 30 -9.29 -45.76 -0.28
N PRO A 31 -10.15 -46.66 0.24
CA PRO A 31 -10.75 -47.72 -0.55
C PRO A 31 -11.74 -47.13 -1.57
N ASN A 32 -11.76 -47.70 -2.78
CA ASN A 32 -12.69 -47.32 -3.87
C ASN A 32 -12.63 -45.83 -4.26
N TRP A 33 -11.46 -45.20 -4.17
CA TRP A 33 -11.28 -43.81 -4.61
C TRP A 33 -11.01 -43.76 -6.12
N ASP A 34 -11.94 -43.18 -6.89
CA ASP A 34 -11.91 -43.17 -8.35
C ASP A 34 -10.81 -42.29 -8.97
N HIS A 35 -10.16 -41.44 -8.17
CA HIS A 35 -9.19 -40.45 -8.64
C HIS A 35 -7.86 -40.50 -7.86
N PRO A 36 -7.13 -41.63 -7.87
CA PRO A 36 -5.90 -41.77 -7.13
C PRO A 36 -4.87 -40.70 -7.55
N PRO A 37 -4.09 -40.12 -6.62
CA PRO A 37 -3.17 -39.06 -6.96
C PRO A 37 -2.06 -39.51 -7.92
N LEU A 38 -1.86 -38.72 -8.97
CA LEU A 38 -0.78 -38.90 -9.95
C LEU A 38 0.61 -38.73 -9.33
N SER A 39 1.65 -39.15 -10.04
CA SER A 39 3.04 -38.91 -9.63
C SER A 39 3.35 -37.41 -9.56
N VAL A 40 4.21 -37.04 -8.60
CA VAL A 40 4.61 -35.65 -8.40
C VAL A 40 5.46 -35.17 -9.58
N PRO A 41 5.14 -34.03 -10.22
CA PRO A 41 5.98 -33.47 -11.27
C PRO A 41 7.32 -32.97 -10.71
N LYS A 42 8.34 -32.89 -11.55
CA LYS A 42 9.63 -32.32 -11.15
C LYS A 42 9.47 -30.83 -10.83
N ASN A 43 10.10 -30.37 -9.75
CA ASN A 43 10.14 -28.95 -9.41
C ASN A 43 10.77 -28.10 -10.52
N ASN A 44 10.29 -26.86 -10.62
CA ASN A 44 10.84 -25.86 -11.52
C ASN A 44 12.31 -25.55 -11.18
N SER A 45 13.13 -25.32 -12.20
CA SER A 45 14.51 -24.86 -11.99
C SER A 45 14.51 -23.41 -11.50
N VAL A 46 15.21 -23.15 -10.40
CA VAL A 46 15.47 -21.80 -9.90
C VAL A 46 16.82 -21.29 -10.40
N LYS A 47 16.92 -19.98 -10.66
CA LYS A 47 18.15 -19.34 -11.15
C LYS A 47 18.45 -18.06 -10.36
N ALA A 48 19.69 -17.92 -9.92
CA ALA A 48 20.19 -16.67 -9.37
C ALA A 48 20.61 -15.74 -10.52
N TYR A 49 19.88 -14.63 -10.72
CA TYR A 49 20.16 -13.66 -11.78
C TYR A 49 21.32 -12.71 -11.47
N GLY A 50 21.78 -12.67 -10.22
CA GLY A 50 22.87 -11.78 -9.79
C GLY A 50 22.43 -10.33 -9.61
N LYS A 51 23.40 -9.41 -9.61
CA LYS A 51 23.17 -7.98 -9.35
C LYS A 51 22.74 -7.27 -10.63
N ILE A 52 21.62 -6.54 -10.56
CA ILE A 52 21.11 -5.73 -11.67
C ILE A 52 21.31 -4.25 -11.32
N LYS A 53 21.99 -3.50 -12.20
CA LYS A 53 22.13 -2.04 -12.05
C LYS A 53 20.91 -1.34 -12.64
N VAL A 54 20.08 -0.77 -11.78
CA VAL A 54 18.90 0.00 -12.19
C VAL A 54 19.32 1.42 -12.56
N ARG A 55 18.77 1.96 -13.66
CA ARG A 55 18.91 3.37 -14.06
C ARG A 55 17.53 3.98 -14.22
N LYS A 56 17.34 5.20 -13.71
CA LYS A 56 16.11 5.96 -13.96
C LYS A 56 16.00 6.23 -15.46
N TYR A 57 14.93 5.73 -16.08
CA TYR A 57 14.66 5.98 -17.50
C TYR A 57 13.81 7.23 -17.69
N LYS A 58 12.59 7.22 -17.13
CA LYS A 58 11.64 8.34 -17.23
C LYS A 58 10.76 8.43 -15.99
N SER A 59 10.36 9.64 -15.62
CA SER A 59 9.32 9.84 -14.62
C SER A 59 7.94 9.66 -15.26
N LEU A 60 7.12 8.78 -14.73
CA LEU A 60 5.74 8.54 -15.17
C LEU A 60 4.78 9.17 -14.15
N LEU A 61 4.79 10.49 -14.03
CA LEU A 61 3.78 11.21 -13.26
C LEU A 61 2.65 11.61 -14.22
N LYS A 62 1.67 10.73 -14.37
CA LYS A 62 0.41 11.02 -15.05
C LYS A 62 -0.72 10.82 -14.04
N THR A 63 -1.69 11.71 -14.04
CA THR A 63 -2.95 11.48 -13.32
C THR A 63 -3.63 10.27 -13.93
N ILE A 64 -3.71 9.18 -13.18
CA ILE A 64 -4.42 7.97 -13.57
C ILE A 64 -5.43 7.72 -12.46
N ASP A 65 -6.72 7.77 -12.79
CA ASP A 65 -7.79 7.36 -11.90
C ASP A 65 -7.68 5.85 -11.65
N HIS A 66 -6.91 5.50 -10.62
CA HIS A 66 -6.61 4.10 -10.30
C HIS A 66 -6.93 3.82 -8.83
N PRO A 67 -7.67 2.74 -8.53
CA PRO A 67 -8.05 2.40 -7.16
C PRO A 67 -6.87 1.91 -6.29
N TYR A 68 -5.67 1.78 -6.84
CA TYR A 68 -4.48 1.23 -6.19
C TYR A 68 -3.23 2.10 -6.44
N GLY A 69 -2.19 1.88 -5.65
CA GLY A 69 -0.90 2.54 -5.83
C GLY A 69 -0.77 3.83 -5.02
N PHE A 70 -0.35 4.91 -5.68
CA PHE A 70 0.03 6.15 -5.01
C PHE A 70 -0.80 7.35 -5.48
N VAL A 71 -1.14 8.23 -4.56
CA VAL A 71 -1.81 9.51 -4.81
C VAL A 71 -0.90 10.66 -4.40
N LEU A 72 -0.70 11.63 -5.29
CA LEU A 72 0.08 12.83 -5.01
C LEU A 72 -0.86 13.98 -4.63
N TYR A 73 -0.65 14.55 -3.45
CA TYR A 73 -1.24 15.81 -3.02
C TYR A 73 -0.16 16.89 -3.01
N ARG A 74 -0.43 18.04 -3.62
CA ARG A 74 0.52 19.15 -3.69
C ARG A 74 -0.18 20.47 -3.44
N LYS A 75 0.39 21.34 -2.61
CA LYS A 75 -0.19 22.65 -2.27
C LYS A 75 0.89 23.67 -1.93
N VAL A 76 0.68 24.91 -2.37
CA VAL A 76 1.47 26.06 -1.94
C VAL A 76 0.94 26.51 -0.57
N LEU A 77 1.84 26.67 0.40
CA LEU A 77 1.48 27.09 1.75
C LEU A 77 1.08 28.56 1.80
N GLU A 78 -0.02 28.85 2.48
CA GLU A 78 -0.55 30.22 2.62
C GLU A 78 -0.04 30.91 3.90
N PHE A 79 0.67 30.17 4.75
CA PHE A 79 1.12 30.57 6.08
C PHE A 79 2.38 29.79 6.49
N ASP A 80 3.09 30.29 7.50
CA ASP A 80 4.24 29.62 8.10
C ASP A 80 3.79 28.50 9.07
N GLY A 81 4.62 27.47 9.25
CA GLY A 81 4.38 26.43 10.25
C GLY A 81 5.55 25.51 10.51
N SER A 82 5.43 24.70 11.56
CA SER A 82 6.49 23.83 12.07
C SER A 82 6.04 22.40 12.38
N ASN A 83 4.74 22.10 12.28
CA ASN A 83 4.19 20.79 12.54
C ASN A 83 3.07 20.49 11.55
N LEU A 84 3.11 19.33 10.91
CA LEU A 84 2.05 18.82 10.05
C LEU A 84 1.33 17.69 10.78
N THR A 85 0.01 17.79 10.89
CA THR A 85 -0.87 16.73 11.38
C THR A 85 -1.81 16.29 10.26
N ALA A 86 -1.91 14.99 10.02
CA ALA A 86 -2.86 14.39 9.09
C ALA A 86 -3.62 13.26 9.79
N GLU A 87 -4.75 13.60 10.41
CA GLU A 87 -5.50 12.68 11.30
C GLU A 87 -5.98 11.42 10.55
N ASN A 88 -6.44 11.61 9.31
CA ASN A 88 -7.05 10.57 8.50
C ASN A 88 -6.20 10.18 7.28
N ILE A 89 -4.87 10.23 7.40
CA ILE A 89 -3.99 9.64 6.40
C ILE A 89 -4.30 8.14 6.28
N LYS A 90 -4.44 7.62 5.06
CA LYS A 90 -4.60 6.19 4.73
C LYS A 90 -3.75 5.83 3.52
N ASP A 91 -2.76 4.94 3.57
CA ASP A 91 -2.24 4.22 4.74
C ASP A 91 -0.91 4.82 5.20
N HIS A 92 -0.01 5.13 4.25
CA HIS A 92 1.26 5.81 4.51
C HIS A 92 1.37 7.10 3.71
N GLY A 93 1.80 8.19 4.34
CA GLY A 93 2.02 9.49 3.70
C GLY A 93 3.49 9.92 3.77
N PHE A 94 4.14 10.06 2.62
CA PHE A 94 5.51 10.58 2.52
C PHE A 94 5.45 12.10 2.33
N VAL A 95 6.00 12.85 3.27
CA VAL A 95 5.87 14.31 3.31
C VAL A 95 7.15 14.99 2.86
N TYR A 96 6.99 16.01 2.01
CA TYR A 96 8.05 16.85 1.48
C TYR A 96 7.66 18.33 1.56
N ILE A 97 8.65 19.19 1.81
CA ILE A 97 8.55 20.64 1.62
C ILE A 97 9.60 21.03 0.59
N ASN A 98 9.19 21.70 -0.49
CA ASN A 98 10.06 22.07 -1.61
C ASN A 98 10.91 20.87 -2.09
N ASP A 99 10.25 19.73 -2.27
CA ASP A 99 10.83 18.44 -2.69
C ASP A 99 11.90 17.86 -1.73
N LYS A 100 12.08 18.43 -0.52
CA LYS A 100 12.93 17.88 0.55
C LYS A 100 12.10 17.04 1.52
N ALA A 101 12.51 15.79 1.70
CA ALA A 101 11.83 14.85 2.59
C ALA A 101 11.81 15.35 4.05
N GLN A 102 10.63 15.31 4.67
CA GLN A 102 10.41 15.72 6.07
C GLN A 102 10.13 14.51 6.96
N GLY A 103 9.45 13.49 6.42
CA GLY A 103 9.15 12.28 7.18
C GLY A 103 8.02 11.46 6.58
N VAL A 104 7.59 10.46 7.35
CA VAL A 104 6.52 9.54 6.98
C VAL A 104 5.43 9.57 8.05
N LEU A 105 4.20 9.69 7.59
CA LEU A 105 2.97 9.54 8.34
C LEU A 105 2.46 8.11 8.13
N VAL A 106 1.96 7.48 9.18
CA VAL A 106 1.46 6.10 9.16
C VAL A 106 0.10 6.07 9.83
N ASP A 107 -0.90 5.51 9.14
CA ASP A 107 -2.22 5.29 9.71
C ASP A 107 -2.16 4.35 10.89
N ASN A 108 -2.00 3.06 10.59
CA ASN A 108 -1.82 1.98 11.53
C ASN A 108 -0.94 0.92 10.86
N LEU A 109 0.13 0.54 11.56
CA LEU A 109 0.97 -0.58 11.23
C LEU A 109 1.19 -1.37 12.52
N ASP A 110 0.38 -2.40 12.73
CA ASP A 110 0.31 -3.14 13.98
C ASP A 110 0.01 -2.22 15.19
N LYS A 111 0.99 -2.02 16.08
CA LYS A 111 0.88 -1.12 17.25
C LYS A 111 1.42 0.28 16.97
N TYR A 112 1.92 0.53 15.77
CA TYR A 112 2.55 1.79 15.41
C TYR A 112 1.60 2.68 14.61
N SER A 113 1.45 3.93 15.04
CA SER A 113 0.74 4.98 14.31
C SER A 113 1.53 6.27 14.44
N LYS A 114 1.57 7.06 13.37
CA LYS A 114 2.21 8.37 13.37
C LYS A 114 1.45 9.33 12.46
N LYS A 115 0.55 10.10 13.08
CA LYS A 115 -0.34 11.04 12.38
C LYS A 115 0.18 12.47 12.30
N TRP A 116 1.41 12.72 12.78
CA TRP A 116 2.02 14.04 12.77
C TRP A 116 3.54 13.97 12.59
N ILE A 117 4.13 15.05 12.07
CA ILE A 117 5.58 15.25 11.97
C ILE A 117 5.95 16.72 12.20
N SER A 118 7.10 16.95 12.84
CA SER A 118 7.74 18.27 12.83
C SER A 118 8.32 18.56 11.44
N LEU A 119 8.12 19.77 10.96
CA LEU A 119 8.67 20.27 9.70
C LEU A 119 9.94 21.07 10.00
N SER A 120 11.01 20.82 9.24
CA SER A 120 12.28 21.54 9.40
C SER A 120 12.19 23.00 8.96
N SER A 121 11.32 23.29 7.98
CA SER A 121 10.98 24.62 7.51
C SER A 121 9.70 24.51 6.70
N ALA A 122 8.69 25.33 7.00
CA ALA A 122 7.50 25.47 6.16
C ALA A 122 7.09 26.94 6.20
N LYS A 123 7.43 27.67 5.15
CA LYS A 123 7.14 29.11 4.99
C LYS A 123 5.94 29.30 4.09
N LYS A 124 5.22 30.41 4.26
CA LYS A 124 4.28 30.89 3.24
C LYS A 124 4.98 30.96 1.88
N GLY A 125 4.38 30.35 0.87
CA GLY A 125 4.92 30.22 -0.49
C GLY A 125 5.66 28.91 -0.76
N ASP A 126 6.06 28.16 0.26
CA ASP A 126 6.66 26.83 0.07
C ASP A 126 5.65 25.82 -0.47
N ILE A 127 6.15 24.78 -1.12
CA ILE A 127 5.32 23.71 -1.68
C ILE A 127 5.33 22.50 -0.76
N LEU A 128 4.19 22.22 -0.13
CA LEU A 128 3.90 20.96 0.53
C LEU A 128 3.56 19.90 -0.51
N THR A 129 4.23 18.76 -0.44
CA THR A 129 3.89 17.57 -1.20
C THR A 129 3.70 16.39 -0.26
N ILE A 130 2.58 15.68 -0.39
CA ILE A 130 2.31 14.44 0.33
C ILE A 130 2.01 13.35 -0.71
N ILE A 131 2.86 12.33 -0.75
CA ILE A 131 2.63 11.13 -1.56
C ILE A 131 1.98 10.10 -0.65
N VAL A 132 0.78 9.65 -0.98
CA VAL A 132 0.04 8.69 -0.18
C VAL A 132 0.04 7.33 -0.86
N GLU A 133 0.50 6.30 -0.17
CA GLU A 133 0.45 4.91 -0.60
C GLU A 133 -0.81 4.22 -0.08
N ASN A 134 -1.58 3.63 -1.00
CA ASN A 134 -2.66 2.70 -0.67
C ASN A 134 -2.07 1.28 -0.59
N ARG A 135 -2.01 0.71 0.62
CA ARG A 135 -1.42 -0.61 0.90
C ARG A 135 -2.42 -1.77 0.81
N GLY A 136 -3.57 -1.53 0.18
CA GLY A 136 -4.65 -2.51 0.01
C GLY A 136 -5.81 -2.27 0.98
N ARG A 137 -7.03 -2.58 0.54
CA ARG A 137 -8.24 -2.47 1.37
C ARG A 137 -8.40 -3.68 2.27
N GLN A 138 -9.03 -3.49 3.42
CA GLN A 138 -9.40 -4.58 4.31
C GLN A 138 -10.38 -5.52 3.61
N THR A 139 -10.07 -6.82 3.64
CA THR A 139 -10.89 -7.88 3.03
C THR A 139 -11.81 -8.58 4.04
N TYR A 140 -11.72 -8.22 5.33
CA TYR A 140 -12.57 -8.72 6.41
C TYR A 140 -13.06 -7.53 7.23
N LEU A 141 -14.35 -7.55 7.62
CA LEU A 141 -15.04 -6.39 8.23
C LEU A 141 -14.86 -5.09 7.42
N SER A 142 -14.98 -5.20 6.10
CA SER A 142 -14.66 -4.14 5.12
C SER A 142 -15.47 -2.84 5.28
N ILE A 143 -16.64 -2.89 5.92
CA ILE A 143 -17.45 -1.70 6.24
C ILE A 143 -16.71 -0.70 7.15
N LEU A 144 -15.65 -1.15 7.84
CA LEU A 144 -14.81 -0.31 8.70
C LEU A 144 -13.63 0.35 7.95
N ASP A 145 -13.42 0.04 6.66
CA ASP A 145 -12.32 0.55 5.83
C ASP A 145 -12.81 1.52 4.74
N SER A 146 -13.43 2.62 5.16
CA SER A 146 -13.75 3.72 4.24
C SER A 146 -12.47 4.45 3.85
N LYS A 147 -11.98 4.19 2.62
CA LYS A 147 -10.88 4.94 1.99
C LYS A 147 -11.36 6.11 1.14
N VAL A 148 -12.48 6.73 1.50
CA VAL A 148 -12.95 7.96 0.84
C VAL A 148 -12.06 9.13 1.27
N GLY A 149 -11.26 9.65 0.33
CA GLY A 149 -10.32 10.74 0.59
C GLY A 149 -9.13 10.31 1.45
N PHE A 150 -8.02 9.93 0.83
CA PHE A 150 -6.82 9.44 1.55
C PHE A 150 -6.20 10.46 2.52
N ILE A 151 -6.60 11.74 2.43
CA ILE A 151 -6.38 12.79 3.43
C ILE A 151 -7.67 13.62 3.52
N THR A 152 -8.47 13.43 4.58
CA THR A 152 -9.68 14.26 4.82
C THR A 152 -9.45 15.42 5.79
N LYS A 153 -8.42 15.32 6.65
CA LYS A 153 -8.05 16.35 7.64
C LYS A 153 -6.53 16.53 7.71
N CYS A 154 -6.09 17.74 7.41
CA CYS A 154 -4.71 18.19 7.34
C CYS A 154 -4.59 19.53 8.08
N TYR A 155 -3.61 19.63 8.97
CA TYR A 155 -3.29 20.86 9.69
C TYR A 155 -1.80 21.14 9.65
N ILE A 156 -1.41 22.39 9.41
CA ILE A 156 -0.06 22.87 9.68
C ILE A 156 -0.15 23.90 10.80
N GLY A 157 0.42 23.56 11.96
CA GLY A 157 0.12 24.28 13.21
C GLY A 157 -1.37 24.26 13.51
N TRP A 158 -1.99 25.43 13.62
CA TRP A 158 -3.44 25.60 13.85
C TRP A 158 -4.24 25.83 12.56
N SER A 159 -3.54 26.00 11.43
CA SER A 159 -4.15 26.36 10.17
C SER A 159 -4.52 25.12 9.37
N ASN A 160 -5.72 25.16 8.80
CA ASN A 160 -6.27 24.05 8.03
C ASN A 160 -5.63 23.99 6.63
N CYS A 161 -5.07 22.83 6.25
CA CYS A 161 -4.58 22.56 4.89
C CYS A 161 -5.55 21.73 4.04
N ASN A 162 -6.76 21.43 4.52
CA ASN A 162 -7.86 20.84 3.74
C ASN A 162 -8.14 21.71 2.51
N LYS A 163 -8.52 21.06 1.40
CA LYS A 163 -8.25 21.50 0.02
C LYS A 163 -6.80 21.28 -0.42
N LEU A 164 -6.19 20.17 0.00
CA LEU A 164 -5.21 19.54 -0.88
C LEU A 164 -6.02 19.04 -2.06
N ASP A 165 -5.98 19.75 -3.19
CA ASP A 165 -6.53 19.18 -4.42
C ASP A 165 -5.70 17.91 -4.66
N PRO A 166 -6.29 16.70 -4.55
CA PRO A 166 -5.64 15.61 -5.21
C PRO A 166 -5.56 16.03 -6.67
N MET A 167 -4.56 15.56 -7.44
CA MET A 167 -4.67 15.68 -8.89
C MET A 167 -5.89 14.91 -9.46
N PHE A 168 -6.83 14.44 -8.63
CA PHE A 168 -8.01 13.63 -8.92
C PHE A 168 -9.30 14.41 -8.69
N ASN A 169 -10.20 14.38 -9.68
CA ASN A 169 -11.55 14.91 -9.58
C ASN A 169 -12.56 13.75 -9.47
N ARG A 170 -13.37 13.78 -8.40
CA ARG A 170 -14.70 13.16 -8.16
C ARG A 170 -15.11 11.93 -9.00
N PHE A 171 -14.95 10.73 -8.43
CA PHE A 171 -15.73 9.55 -8.86
C PHE A 171 -16.32 8.74 -7.68
N TRP A 172 -15.68 8.77 -6.52
CA TRP A 172 -16.05 7.91 -5.38
C TRP A 172 -17.15 8.47 -4.46
N ALA A 173 -17.63 9.70 -4.67
CA ALA A 173 -18.72 10.27 -3.87
C ALA A 173 -20.11 9.68 -4.22
N ASN A 174 -20.23 8.92 -5.32
CA ASN A 174 -21.52 8.47 -5.84
C ASN A 174 -21.76 6.95 -5.72
N ILE A 175 -20.89 6.20 -5.03
CA ILE A 175 -20.99 4.72 -4.93
C ILE A 175 -21.57 4.26 -3.58
N GLU A 176 -21.76 5.16 -2.61
CA GLU A 176 -22.38 4.82 -1.32
C GLU A 176 -23.89 5.19 -1.23
N ASP A 177 -24.49 5.72 -2.30
CA ASP A 177 -25.91 6.14 -2.35
C ASP A 177 -26.85 5.15 -3.09
N ASN A 178 -26.52 3.87 -3.20
CA ASN A 178 -27.46 2.83 -3.70
C ASN A 178 -27.42 1.55 -2.85
#